data_AF-A0A354YT29-F1
#
_entry.id   AF-A0A354YT29-F1
#
_cell.length_a   1.000
_cell.length_b   1.000
_cell.length_c   1.000
_cell.angle_alpha   90.00
_cell.angle_beta   90.00
_cell.angle_gamma   90.00
#
_symmetry.space_group_name_H-M   'P 1'
#
loop_
_entity.id
_entity.type
_entity.pdbx_description
1 polymer ?
#
loop_
_entity_poly.entity_id
_entity_poly.type
_entity_poly.pdbx_seq_one_letter_code
_entity_poly.pdbx_strand_id
1 'polypeptide(L)' 'MSNENIVEALKDTNKKIADLKSFNIPIILKTIEEYEKSGVEECFIEQQRLQLQKVYARINELEAKAERLFNRLE' A
#
# COMPACT_ATOMS: atom_id res chain seq x y z
N MET A 1 10.54 8.29 -23.06
CA MET A 1 9.56 7.25 -22.67
C MET A 1 8.35 7.46 -23.56
N SER A 2 7.86 6.45 -24.28
CA SER A 2 6.68 6.58 -25.13
C SER A 2 5.41 6.68 -24.28
N ASN A 3 4.33 7.21 -24.85
CA ASN A 3 3.03 7.25 -24.18
C ASN A 3 2.54 5.85 -23.79
N GLU A 4 2.80 4.84 -24.64
CA GLU A 4 2.52 3.43 -24.34
C GLU A 4 3.22 2.95 -23.06
N ASN A 5 4.51 3.28 -22.90
CA ASN A 5 5.27 2.93 -21.70
C ASN A 5 4.73 3.64 -20.44
N ILE A 6 4.21 4.87 -20.59
CA ILE A 6 3.61 5.62 -19.47
C ILE A 6 2.27 4.98 -19.06
N VAL A 7 1.44 4.58 -20.02
CA VAL A 7 0.16 3.89 -19.77
C VAL A 7 0.39 2.53 -19.10
N GLU A 8 1.37 1.75 -19.55
CA GLU A 8 1.74 0.49 -18.91
C GLU A 8 2.23 0.71 -17.47
N ALA A 9 3.11 1.70 -17.26
CA ALA A 9 3.59 2.05 -15.92
C ALA A 9 2.46 2.53 -14.99
N LEU A 10 1.45 3.22 -15.51
CA LEU A 10 0.24 3.62 -14.77
C LEU A 10 -0.59 2.39 -14.38
N LYS A 11 -0.85 1.49 -15.32
CA LYS A 11 -1.60 0.25 -15.06
C LYS A 11 -0.93 -0.59 -13.97
N ASP A 12 0.39 -0.75 -14.04
CA ASP A 12 1.16 -1.47 -13.03
C ASP A 12 1.16 -0.77 -11.66
N THR A 13 1.27 0.56 -11.65
CA THR A 13 1.24 1.35 -10.42
C THR A 13 -0.13 1.25 -9.75
N ASN A 14 -1.21 1.39 -10.51
CA ASN A 14 -2.58 1.25 -10.01
C ASN A 14 -2.88 -0.16 -9.52
N LYS A 15 -2.40 -1.20 -10.22
CA LYS A 15 -2.53 -2.59 -9.75
C LYS A 15 -1.85 -2.77 -8.39
N LYS A 16 -0.62 -2.28 -8.22
CA LYS A 16 0.09 -2.34 -6.93
C LYS A 16 -0.65 -1.63 -5.81
N ILE A 17 -1.22 -0.46 -6.07
CA ILE A 17 -2.06 0.27 -5.10
C ILE A 17 -3.28 -0.57 -4.71
N ALA A 18 -3.98 -1.13 -5.70
CA ALA A 18 -5.16 -1.95 -5.47
C ALA A 18 -4.82 -3.20 -4.65
N ASP A 19 -3.72 -3.88 -4.95
CA ASP A 19 -3.27 -5.07 -4.23
C ASP A 19 -2.94 -4.73 -2.76
N LEU A 20 -2.21 -3.63 -2.51
CA LEU A 20 -1.90 -3.18 -1.14
C LEU A 20 -3.16 -2.85 -0.34
N LYS A 21 -4.15 -2.18 -0.96
CA LYS A 21 -5.41 -1.82 -0.30
C LYS A 21 -6.32 -3.03 -0.04
N SER A 22 -6.37 -3.98 -0.99
CA SER A 22 -7.34 -5.08 -0.95
C SER A 22 -6.83 -6.30 -0.18
N PHE A 23 -5.51 -6.47 -0.08
CA PHE A 23 -4.90 -7.63 0.58
C PHE A 23 -4.03 -7.23 1.77
N ASN A 24 -3.01 -6.40 1.57
CA ASN A 24 -2.02 -6.13 2.63
C ASN A 24 -2.63 -5.42 3.84
N ILE A 25 -3.41 -4.35 3.63
CA ILE A 25 -4.04 -3.62 4.73
C ILE A 25 -4.99 -4.52 5.55
N PRO A 26 -5.97 -5.24 4.93
CA PRO A 26 -6.87 -6.11 5.68
C PRO A 26 -6.15 -7.22 6.46
N ILE A 27 -5.09 -7.81 5.89
CA ILE A 27 -4.32 -8.85 6.57
C ILE A 27 -3.66 -8.29 7.83
N ILE A 28 -2.96 -7.15 7.73
CA ILE A 28 -2.27 -6.55 8.87
C ILE A 28 -3.27 -6.14 9.95
N LEU A 29 -4.40 -5.53 9.57
CA LEU A 29 -5.45 -5.16 10.51
C LEU A 29 -6.03 -6.38 11.24
N LYS A 30 -6.28 -7.47 10.51
CA LYS A 30 -6.75 -8.72 11.09
C LYS A 30 -5.73 -9.31 12.07
N THR A 31 -4.44 -9.28 11.72
CA THR A 31 -3.37 -9.75 12.61
C THR A 31 -3.29 -8.92 13.88
N ILE A 32 -3.43 -7.59 13.80
CA ILE A 32 -3.49 -6.71 14.98
C ILE A 32 -4.67 -7.12 15.88
N GLU A 33 -5.86 -7.29 15.30
CA GLU A 33 -7.06 -7.70 16.04
C GLU A 33 -6.89 -9.08 16.70
N GLU A 34 -6.28 -10.04 16.01
CA GLU A 34 -5.99 -11.38 16.55
C GLU A 34 -4.98 -11.33 17.70
N TYR A 35 -3.96 -10.47 17.60
CA TYR A 35 -2.94 -10.27 18.64
C TYR A 35 -3.55 -9.62 19.90
N GLU A 36 -4.34 -8.57 19.72
CA GLU A 36 -5.06 -7.89 20.81
C GLU A 36 -6.00 -8.87 21.54
N LYS A 37 -6.73 -9.71 20.80
CA LYS A 37 -7.62 -10.73 21.38
C LYS A 37 -6.89 -11.84 22.13
N SER A 38 -5.70 -12.21 21.66
CA SER A 38 -4.92 -13.31 22.23
C SER A 38 -4.02 -12.85 23.40
N GLY A 39 -4.02 -11.56 23.72
CA GLY A 39 -3.16 -11.01 24.78
C GLY A 39 -1.67 -11.09 24.44
N VAL A 40 -1.33 -11.02 23.15
CA VAL A 40 0.06 -10.97 22.69
C VAL A 40 0.72 -9.70 23.25
N GLU A 41 2.02 -9.77 23.54
CA GLU A 41 2.76 -8.59 24.06
C GLU A 41 2.64 -7.38 23.13
N GLU A 42 2.45 -6.20 23.71
CA GLU A 42 2.25 -4.94 22.99
C GLU A 42 3.35 -4.67 21.96
N CYS A 43 4.58 -5.12 22.21
CA CYS A 43 5.71 -4.92 21.29
C CYS A 43 5.46 -5.55 19.91
N PHE A 44 4.72 -6.66 19.83
CA PHE A 44 4.36 -7.30 18.56
C PHE A 44 3.20 -6.58 17.87
N ILE A 45 2.23 -6.07 18.64
CA ILE A 45 1.13 -5.25 18.11
C ILE A 45 1.68 -3.96 17.50
N GLU A 46 2.62 -3.30 18.18
CA GLU A 46 3.31 -2.10 17.70
C GLU A 46 4.12 -2.36 16.42
N GLN A 47 4.74 -3.53 16.29
CA GLN A 47 5.40 -3.92 15.03
C GLN A 47 4.41 -4.00 13.86
N GLN A 48 3.21 -4.55 14.09
CA GLN A 48 2.16 -4.61 13.07
C GLN A 48 1.60 -3.22 12.73
N ARG A 49 1.41 -2.35 13.72
CA ARG A 49 1.01 -0.95 13.51
C ARG A 49 2.05 -0.19 12.69
N LEU A 50 3.34 -0.38 12.98
CA LEU A 50 4.43 0.19 12.19
C LEU A 50 4.45 -0.35 10.76
N GLN A 51 4.22 -1.65 10.57
CA GLN A 51 4.09 -2.25 9.24
C GLN A 51 2.92 -1.64 8.46
N LEU A 52 1.78 -1.45 9.11
CA LEU A 52 0.61 -0.79 8.52
C LEU A 52 0.92 0.64 8.07
N GLN A 53 1.61 1.43 8.91
CA GLN A 53 2.05 2.77 8.55
C GLN A 53 2.97 2.78 7.32
N LYS A 54 3.90 1.82 7.23
CA LYS A 54 4.78 1.68 6.05
C LYS A 54 4.00 1.35 4.78
N VAL A 55 2.96 0.51 4.88
CA VAL A 55 2.07 0.18 3.74
C VAL A 55 1.32 1.42 3.28
N TYR A 56 0.75 2.22 4.20
CA TYR A 56 0.10 3.48 3.84
C TYR A 56 1.06 4.48 3.20
N ALA A 57 2.26 4.65 3.76
CA ALA A 57 3.28 5.53 3.18
C ALA A 57 3.62 5.09 1.74
N ARG A 58 3.77 3.77 1.52
CA ARG A 58 4.04 3.23 0.19
C ARG A 58 2.89 3.46 -0.80
N ILE A 59 1.65 3.36 -0.36
CA ILE A 59 0.49 3.70 -1.19
C ILE A 59 0.55 5.17 -1.62
N ASN A 60 0.81 6.09 -0.68
CA ASN A 60 0.90 7.52 -0.98
C ASN A 60 2.00 7.83 -2.01
N GLU A 61 3.17 7.18 -1.89
CA GLU A 61 4.26 7.31 -2.89
C GLU A 61 3.83 6.84 -4.29
N LEU A 62 3.10 5.73 -4.36
CA LEU A 62 2.60 5.17 -5.62
C LEU A 62 1.50 6.03 -6.23
N GLU A 63 0.60 6.58 -5.41
CA GLU A 63 -0.44 7.51 -5.86
C GLU A 63 0.18 8.79 -6.42
N ALA A 64 1.15 9.38 -5.71
CA ALA A 64 1.90 10.54 -6.20
C ALA A 64 2.68 10.21 -7.49
N LYS A 65 3.19 8.98 -7.63
CA LYS A 65 3.82 8.53 -8.87
C LYS A 65 2.80 8.41 -10.01
N ALA A 66 1.62 7.85 -9.75
CA ALA A 66 0.56 7.72 -10.73
C ALA A 66 0.11 9.09 -11.24
N GLU A 67 -0.11 10.05 -10.33
CA GLU A 67 -0.43 11.43 -10.69
C GLU A 67 0.64 12.07 -11.59
N ARG A 68 1.93 11.94 -11.23
CA ARG A 68 3.04 12.43 -12.09
C ARG A 68 3.10 11.77 -13.46
N LEU A 69 2.71 10.50 -13.58
CA LEU A 69 2.66 9.80 -14.86
C LEU A 69 1.45 10.24 -15.69
N PHE A 70 0.30 10.45 -15.04
CA PHE A 70 -0.90 10.94 -15.68
C PHE A 70 -0.70 12.34 -16.26
N ASN A 71 -0.11 13.26 -15.50
CA ASN A 71 0.20 14.64 -15.95
C ASN A 71 1.22 14.71 -17.11
N ARG A 72 1.88 13.60 -17.46
CA ARG A 72 2.79 13.51 -18.62
C ARG A 72 2.08 13.03 -19.89
N LEU A 73 0.86 12.52 -19.76
CA LEU A 73 0.02 12.10 -20.88
C LEU A 73 -0.92 13.22 -21.35
N GLU A 74 -1.18 14.21 -20.49
CA GLU A 74 -1.84 15.47 -20.84
C GLU A 74 -0.88 16.43 -21.57
#